data_AF-A0A358L5V3-F1
#
_entry.id   AF-A0A358L5V3-F1
#
_cell.length_a   1.000
_cell.length_b   1.000
_cell.length_c   1.000
_cell.angle_alpha   90.00
_cell.angle_beta   90.00
_cell.angle_gamma   90.00
#
_symmetry.space_group_name_H-M   'P 1'
#
loop_
_entity.id
_entity.type
_entity.pdbx_description
1 polymer ?
#
loop_
_entity_poly.entity_id
_entity_poly.type
_entity_poly.pdbx_seq_one_letter_code
_entity_poly.pdbx_strand_id
1 'polypeptide(L)'
;GSPNKAGTHDSHGAPLGDDEIALTRQQLGWTHAPFEIPQDIYAQWDAKEAGQAKEAAWNEKFAAYAKAWPELALEFQRRSKNALPENWQAESQKFIEQLQANPAKIASRKASQNALEAFGKLLPEYLGGSADLAPSNLTMWSGSKPINEDAAGNYIHYGVREFGMTAIANGITLHGGFLPYTATFLMFVE
;
A
#
# COMPACT_ATOMS: atom_id res chain seq x y z
N GLY A 1 -32.07 -13.10 6.14
CA GLY A 1 -32.18 -13.62 4.77
C GLY A 1 -32.62 -15.05 4.83
N SER A 2 -31.70 -15.98 5.10
CA SER A 2 -32.00 -17.40 5.29
C SER A 2 -32.77 -17.65 6.61
N PRO A 3 -33.92 -18.32 6.59
CA PRO A 3 -34.67 -18.64 7.80
C PRO A 3 -33.98 -19.67 8.70
N ASN A 4 -33.35 -20.71 8.12
CA ASN A 4 -32.86 -21.85 8.91
C ASN A 4 -31.37 -21.75 9.24
N LYS A 5 -30.58 -20.95 8.51
CA LYS A 5 -29.12 -20.86 8.67
C LYS A 5 -28.62 -19.47 9.05
N ALA A 6 -29.46 -18.42 9.05
CA ALA A 6 -29.01 -17.10 9.48
C ALA A 6 -28.54 -17.12 10.95
N GLY A 7 -27.37 -16.50 11.20
CA GLY A 7 -26.77 -16.43 12.54
C GLY A 7 -26.07 -17.72 12.99
N THR A 8 -25.89 -18.69 12.10
CA THR A 8 -25.24 -19.99 12.40
C THR A 8 -23.94 -20.17 11.61
N HIS A 9 -23.06 -21.05 12.10
CA HIS A 9 -21.83 -21.41 11.39
C HIS A 9 -22.09 -22.11 10.05
N ASP A 10 -23.25 -22.74 9.88
CA ASP A 10 -23.60 -23.49 8.66
C ASP A 10 -23.74 -22.59 7.43
N SER A 11 -23.96 -21.29 7.61
CA SER A 11 -23.98 -20.30 6.53
C SER A 11 -22.59 -19.76 6.14
N HIS A 12 -21.52 -20.12 6.87
CA HIS A 12 -20.21 -19.48 6.72
C HIS A 12 -19.46 -19.89 5.45
N GLY A 13 -19.32 -21.19 5.21
CA GLY A 13 -18.37 -21.72 4.22
C GLY A 13 -18.92 -22.80 3.31
N ALA A 14 -20.24 -23.02 3.32
CA ALA A 14 -20.91 -24.01 2.48
C ALA A 14 -22.09 -23.37 1.74
N PRO A 15 -22.39 -23.81 0.50
CA PRO A 15 -23.62 -23.41 -0.18
C PRO A 15 -24.87 -23.69 0.68
N LEU A 16 -25.86 -22.80 0.60
CA LEU A 16 -27.08 -22.95 1.40
C LEU A 16 -27.89 -24.20 1.02
N GLY A 17 -27.86 -24.60 -0.26
CA GLY A 17 -28.71 -25.63 -0.86
C GLY A 17 -29.96 -25.02 -1.50
N ASP A 18 -30.51 -25.66 -2.53
CA ASP A 18 -31.58 -25.09 -3.36
C ASP A 18 -32.85 -24.77 -2.56
N ASP A 19 -33.26 -25.66 -1.66
CA ASP A 19 -34.43 -25.46 -0.79
C ASP A 19 -34.26 -24.23 0.11
N GLU A 20 -33.08 -24.09 0.74
CA GLU A 20 -32.79 -22.98 1.62
C GLU A 20 -32.66 -21.65 0.83
N ILE A 21 -32.15 -21.71 -0.40
CA ILE A 21 -32.08 -20.57 -1.32
C ILE A 21 -33.50 -20.11 -1.70
N ALA A 22 -34.44 -21.04 -1.96
CA ALA A 22 -35.83 -20.71 -2.26
C ALA A 22 -36.52 -20.03 -1.06
N LEU A 23 -36.34 -20.57 0.14
CA LEU A 23 -36.85 -19.95 1.38
C LEU A 23 -36.23 -18.57 1.64
N THR A 24 -34.94 -18.42 1.37
CA THR A 24 -34.22 -17.14 1.50
C THR A 24 -34.80 -16.08 0.56
N ARG A 25 -35.08 -16.44 -0.71
CA ARG A 25 -35.72 -15.54 -1.68
C ARG A 25 -37.11 -15.10 -1.20
N GLN A 26 -37.91 -16.05 -0.72
CA GLN A 26 -39.25 -15.75 -0.19
C GLN A 26 -39.18 -14.77 1.00
N GLN A 27 -38.26 -15.00 1.95
CA GLN A 27 -38.13 -14.15 3.13
C GLN A 27 -37.59 -12.75 2.81
N LEU A 28 -36.73 -12.61 1.79
CA LEU A 28 -36.23 -11.31 1.32
C LEU A 28 -37.18 -10.60 0.35
N GLY A 29 -38.26 -11.27 -0.10
CA GLY A 29 -39.11 -10.75 -1.17
C GLY A 29 -38.41 -10.65 -2.52
N TRP A 30 -37.36 -11.44 -2.77
CA TRP A 30 -36.59 -11.42 -4.02
C TRP A 30 -37.13 -12.44 -5.01
N THR A 31 -37.78 -11.96 -6.08
CA THR A 31 -38.50 -12.81 -7.04
C THR A 31 -37.69 -13.19 -8.29
N HIS A 32 -36.55 -12.55 -8.55
CA HIS A 32 -35.75 -12.78 -9.75
C HIS A 32 -34.93 -14.08 -9.68
N ALA A 33 -34.73 -14.69 -10.86
CA ALA A 33 -33.98 -15.93 -11.02
C ALA A 33 -32.49 -15.75 -10.64
N PRO A 34 -31.72 -16.85 -10.49
CA PRO A 34 -30.27 -16.75 -10.30
C PRO A 34 -29.61 -15.92 -11.42
N PHE A 35 -28.82 -14.93 -11.02
CA PHE A 35 -28.09 -14.01 -11.91
C PHE A 35 -28.98 -13.10 -12.79
N GLU A 36 -30.28 -13.05 -12.52
CA GLU A 36 -31.19 -12.07 -13.12
C GLU A 36 -31.26 -10.83 -12.22
N ILE A 37 -30.76 -9.70 -12.73
CA ILE A 37 -30.84 -8.39 -12.07
C ILE A 37 -31.63 -7.44 -12.98
N PRO A 38 -32.78 -6.92 -12.53
CA PRO A 38 -33.59 -5.96 -13.25
C PRO A 38 -32.84 -4.67 -13.64
N GLN A 39 -33.29 -4.05 -14.72
CA GLN A 39 -32.67 -2.85 -15.25
C GLN A 39 -32.79 -1.64 -14.31
N ASP A 40 -33.88 -1.51 -13.55
CA ASP A 40 -34.08 -0.45 -12.56
C ASP A 40 -33.14 -0.59 -11.36
N ILE A 41 -32.80 -1.83 -10.96
CA ILE A 41 -31.76 -2.08 -9.96
C ILE A 41 -30.39 -1.71 -10.53
N TYR A 42 -30.05 -2.12 -11.75
CA TYR A 42 -28.81 -1.69 -12.41
C TYR A 42 -28.70 -0.17 -12.47
N ALA A 43 -29.77 0.53 -12.85
CA ALA A 43 -29.79 1.99 -12.95
C ALA A 43 -29.52 2.69 -11.61
N GLN A 44 -30.00 2.13 -10.49
CA GLN A 44 -29.76 2.67 -9.15
C GLN A 44 -28.34 2.39 -8.63
N TRP A 45 -27.72 1.28 -9.07
CA TRP A 45 -26.37 0.87 -8.67
C TRP A 45 -25.28 1.38 -9.60
N ASP A 46 -25.64 1.88 -10.80
CA ASP A 46 -24.66 2.38 -11.76
C ASP A 46 -23.92 3.58 -11.19
N ALA A 47 -22.61 3.42 -11.03
CA ALA A 47 -21.72 4.46 -10.54
C ALA A 47 -20.83 5.03 -11.65
N LYS A 48 -21.07 4.69 -12.93
CA LYS A 48 -20.16 5.07 -14.02
C LYS A 48 -20.18 6.57 -14.26
N GLU A 49 -21.37 7.17 -14.39
CA GLU A 49 -21.51 8.62 -14.59
C GLU A 49 -20.98 9.40 -13.38
N ALA A 50 -21.37 9.00 -12.16
CA ALA A 50 -20.90 9.63 -10.93
C ALA A 50 -19.38 9.49 -10.73
N GLY A 51 -18.81 8.33 -11.07
CA GLY A 51 -17.37 8.08 -11.04
C GLY A 51 -16.61 8.93 -12.04
N GLN A 52 -17.07 8.95 -13.30
CA GLN A 52 -16.50 9.79 -14.35
C GLN A 52 -16.52 11.27 -13.96
N ALA A 53 -17.63 11.77 -13.42
CA ALA A 53 -17.74 13.17 -13.01
C ALA A 53 -16.75 13.52 -11.88
N LYS A 54 -16.61 12.63 -10.87
CA LYS A 54 -15.65 12.82 -9.77
C LYS A 54 -14.20 12.78 -10.26
N GLU A 55 -13.87 11.85 -11.15
CA GLU A 55 -12.52 11.72 -11.71
C GLU A 55 -12.18 12.91 -12.63
N ALA A 56 -13.12 13.35 -13.47
CA ALA A 56 -12.95 14.54 -14.30
C ALA A 56 -12.66 15.78 -13.45
N ALA A 57 -13.42 15.99 -12.37
CA ALA A 57 -13.18 17.08 -11.43
C ALA A 57 -11.82 16.97 -10.71
N TRP A 58 -11.35 15.75 -10.43
CA TRP A 58 -9.99 15.54 -9.89
C TRP A 58 -8.91 15.83 -10.94
N ASN A 59 -9.10 15.43 -12.19
CA ASN A 59 -8.18 15.68 -13.29
C ASN A 59 -7.98 17.18 -13.55
N GLU A 60 -9.05 17.98 -13.47
CA GLU A 60 -8.96 19.44 -13.54
C GLU A 60 -8.11 20.02 -12.40
N LYS A 61 -8.31 19.54 -11.17
CA LYS A 61 -7.49 19.94 -10.00
C LYS A 61 -6.03 19.54 -10.17
N PHE A 62 -5.78 18.32 -10.66
CA PHE A 62 -4.43 17.83 -10.90
C PHE A 62 -3.73 18.62 -12.03
N ALA A 63 -4.45 19.00 -13.09
CA ALA A 63 -3.91 19.84 -14.15
C ALA A 63 -3.54 21.24 -13.63
N ALA A 64 -4.39 21.84 -12.79
CA ALA A 64 -4.07 23.12 -12.13
C ALA A 64 -2.85 22.98 -11.20
N TYR A 65 -2.77 21.89 -10.43
CA TYR A 65 -1.63 21.56 -9.59
C TYR A 65 -0.33 21.42 -10.41
N ALA A 66 -0.37 20.67 -11.52
CA ALA A 66 0.80 20.47 -12.38
C ALA A 66 1.29 21.77 -13.03
N LYS A 67 0.40 22.71 -13.35
CA LYS A 67 0.78 24.03 -13.84
C LYS A 67 1.49 24.87 -12.76
N ALA A 68 1.02 24.79 -11.52
CA ALA A 68 1.58 25.54 -10.40
C ALA A 68 2.86 24.90 -9.82
N TRP A 69 2.97 23.57 -9.87
CA TRP A 69 4.02 22.77 -9.24
C TRP A 69 4.52 21.66 -10.18
N PRO A 70 5.16 22.02 -11.31
CA PRO A 70 5.50 21.06 -12.36
C PRO A 70 6.39 19.91 -11.86
N GLU A 71 7.42 20.21 -11.07
CA GLU A 71 8.33 19.19 -10.52
C GLU A 71 7.62 18.22 -9.57
N LEU A 72 6.80 18.75 -8.65
CA LEU A 72 6.05 17.91 -7.71
C LEU A 72 4.97 17.07 -8.39
N ALA A 73 4.35 17.58 -9.46
CA ALA A 73 3.38 16.82 -10.24
C ALA A 73 4.02 15.68 -11.02
N LEU A 74 5.19 15.90 -11.63
CA LEU A 74 5.97 14.84 -12.25
C LEU A 74 6.36 13.76 -11.23
N GLU A 75 6.78 14.19 -10.04
CA GLU A 75 7.15 13.29 -8.96
C GLU A 75 5.96 12.48 -8.43
N PHE A 76 4.80 13.13 -8.23
CA PHE A 76 3.56 12.44 -7.87
C PHE A 76 3.17 11.39 -8.93
N GLN A 77 3.23 11.74 -10.23
CA GLN A 77 2.91 10.82 -11.32
C GLN A 77 3.87 9.64 -11.39
N ARG A 78 5.18 9.90 -11.25
CA ARG A 78 6.22 8.86 -11.24
C ARG A 78 5.96 7.86 -10.13
N ARG A 79 5.76 8.35 -8.90
CA ARG A 79 5.48 7.53 -7.72
C ARG A 79 4.16 6.79 -7.81
N SER A 80 3.11 7.42 -8.32
CA SER A 80 1.79 6.77 -8.51
C SER A 80 1.82 5.63 -9.52
N LYS A 81 2.80 5.63 -10.44
CA LYS A 81 3.07 4.56 -11.40
C LYS A 81 4.08 3.52 -10.87
N ASN A 82 4.56 3.68 -9.64
CA ASN A 82 5.62 2.86 -9.04
C ASN A 82 6.89 2.79 -9.91
N ALA A 83 7.17 3.84 -10.68
CA ALA A 83 8.39 3.93 -11.48
C ALA A 83 9.53 4.48 -10.62
N LEU A 84 10.75 3.99 -10.79
CA LEU A 84 11.95 4.54 -10.12
C LEU A 84 12.42 5.84 -10.81
N PRO A 85 13.25 6.66 -10.15
CA PRO A 85 13.89 7.80 -10.80
C PRO A 85 14.71 7.39 -12.02
N GLU A 86 14.75 8.21 -13.08
CA GLU A 86 15.46 7.87 -14.33
C GLU A 86 16.95 7.59 -14.11
N ASN A 87 17.59 8.29 -13.17
CA ASN A 87 19.00 8.13 -12.83
C ASN A 87 19.27 6.98 -11.84
N TRP A 88 18.24 6.25 -11.38
CA TRP A 88 18.37 5.20 -10.37
C TRP A 88 19.46 4.18 -10.72
N GLN A 89 19.44 3.65 -11.94
CA GLN A 89 20.38 2.61 -12.35
C GLN A 89 21.83 3.11 -12.34
N ALA A 90 22.06 4.34 -12.83
CA ALA A 90 23.40 4.93 -12.87
C ALA A 90 23.94 5.21 -11.46
N GLU A 91 23.15 5.84 -10.59
CA GLU A 91 23.58 6.21 -9.24
C GLU A 91 23.75 4.98 -8.32
N SER A 92 22.85 3.99 -8.43
CA SER A 92 22.97 2.74 -7.67
C SER A 92 24.21 1.94 -8.08
N GLN A 93 24.49 1.83 -9.38
CA GLN A 93 25.69 1.16 -9.89
C GLN A 93 26.97 1.86 -9.44
N LYS A 94 27.01 3.19 -9.55
CA LYS A 94 28.15 4.00 -9.07
C LYS A 94 28.42 3.79 -7.59
N PHE A 95 27.38 3.71 -6.76
CA PHE A 95 27.51 3.41 -5.34
C PHE A 95 28.12 2.02 -5.10
N ILE A 96 27.65 1.00 -5.83
CA ILE A 96 28.18 -0.37 -5.74
C ILE A 96 29.66 -0.43 -6.15
N GLU A 97 30.03 0.22 -7.25
CA GLU A 97 31.41 0.28 -7.73
C GLU A 97 32.32 0.99 -6.72
N GLN A 98 31.84 2.07 -6.10
CA GLN A 98 32.56 2.75 -5.03
C GLN A 98 32.82 1.82 -3.85
N LEU A 99 31.84 1.01 -3.43
CA LEU A 99 32.03 0.04 -2.34
C LEU A 99 33.05 -1.03 -2.71
N GLN A 100 33.01 -1.55 -3.94
CA GLN A 100 33.96 -2.55 -4.43
C GLN A 100 35.39 -2.02 -4.48
N ALA A 101 35.57 -0.76 -4.88
CA ALA A 101 36.87 -0.09 -4.92
C ALA A 101 37.41 0.28 -3.52
N ASN A 102 36.55 0.34 -2.50
CA ASN A 102 36.91 0.76 -1.14
C ASN A 102 36.45 -0.28 -0.11
N PRO A 103 37.15 -1.43 0.01
CA PRO A 103 36.74 -2.50 0.91
C PRO A 103 36.66 -2.03 2.36
N ALA A 104 35.58 -2.40 3.05
CA ALA A 104 35.37 -2.10 4.45
C ALA A 104 34.88 -3.35 5.20
N LYS A 105 35.51 -3.65 6.35
CA LYS A 105 35.08 -4.75 7.23
C LYS A 105 33.98 -4.25 8.18
N ILE A 106 32.73 -4.29 7.71
CA ILE A 106 31.55 -3.88 8.47
C ILE A 106 30.50 -5.00 8.48
N ALA A 107 29.63 -5.00 9.49
CA ALA A 107 28.48 -5.89 9.49
C ALA A 107 27.50 -5.54 8.36
N SER A 108 26.83 -6.52 7.78
CA SER A 108 25.87 -6.30 6.68
C SER A 108 24.69 -5.41 7.10
N ARG A 109 24.23 -5.44 8.36
CA ARG A 109 23.25 -4.46 8.88
C ARG A 109 23.72 -3.01 8.76
N LYS A 110 25.02 -2.76 8.97
CA LYS A 110 25.61 -1.42 8.82
C LYS A 110 25.75 -1.08 7.33
N ALA A 111 26.08 -2.05 6.49
CA ALA A 111 26.07 -1.87 5.04
C ALA A 111 24.65 -1.56 4.51
N SER A 112 23.61 -2.19 5.05
CA SER A 112 22.20 -1.89 4.76
C SER A 112 21.84 -0.46 5.14
N GLN A 113 22.24 0.02 6.33
CA GLN A 113 22.08 1.43 6.71
C GLN A 113 22.81 2.38 5.75
N ASN A 114 24.02 2.05 5.32
CA ASN A 114 24.76 2.86 4.36
C ASN A 114 24.03 2.92 3.00
N ALA A 115 23.38 1.84 2.58
CA ALA A 115 22.54 1.84 1.38
C ALA A 115 21.27 2.69 1.56
N LEU A 116 20.61 2.64 2.74
CA LEU A 116 19.48 3.54 3.06
C LEU A 116 19.91 5.01 3.01
N GLU A 117 21.10 5.33 3.53
CA GLU A 117 21.68 6.69 3.49
C GLU A 117 22.00 7.16 2.06
N ALA A 118 22.43 6.25 1.19
CA ALA A 118 22.69 6.57 -0.21
C ALA A 118 21.39 6.72 -1.01
N PHE A 119 20.49 5.75 -0.91
CA PHE A 119 19.28 5.67 -1.73
C PHE A 119 18.14 6.54 -1.21
N GLY A 120 18.06 6.83 0.09
CA GLY A 120 17.04 7.73 0.65
C GLY A 120 17.12 9.16 0.07
N LYS A 121 18.29 9.56 -0.45
CA LYS A 121 18.47 10.83 -1.16
C LYS A 121 17.90 10.83 -2.58
N LEU A 122 17.69 9.65 -3.16
CA LEU A 122 17.17 9.44 -4.51
C LEU A 122 15.71 9.00 -4.51
N LEU A 123 15.25 8.35 -3.43
CA LEU A 123 13.95 7.71 -3.32
C LEU A 123 13.05 8.43 -2.30
N PRO A 124 12.45 9.57 -2.66
CA PRO A 124 11.48 10.26 -1.80
C PRO A 124 10.21 9.43 -1.53
N GLU A 125 9.97 8.35 -2.29
CA GLU A 125 8.89 7.40 -2.05
C GLU A 125 9.14 6.44 -0.89
N TYR A 126 10.34 6.43 -0.27
CA TYR A 126 10.55 5.60 0.91
C TYR A 126 9.56 5.94 2.02
N LEU A 127 8.91 4.91 2.54
CA LEU A 127 8.10 4.97 3.76
C LEU A 127 8.38 3.72 4.58
N GLY A 128 9.48 3.76 5.34
CA GLY A 128 9.94 2.57 6.04
C GLY A 128 9.85 2.66 7.55
N GLY A 129 10.29 1.61 8.23
CA GLY A 129 10.24 1.58 9.68
C GLY A 129 10.76 0.28 10.26
N SER A 130 10.70 0.20 11.59
CA SER A 130 11.10 -0.99 12.33
C SER A 130 10.13 -1.28 13.47
N ALA A 131 10.00 -2.56 13.79
CA ALA A 131 9.26 -3.05 14.94
C ALA A 131 10.07 -2.84 16.23
N ASP A 132 10.16 -1.59 16.69
CA ASP A 132 10.87 -1.17 17.92
C ASP A 132 12.38 -1.47 17.96
N LEU A 133 12.97 -1.83 16.82
CA LEU A 133 14.37 -2.27 16.69
C LEU A 133 15.20 -1.33 15.82
N ALA A 134 14.78 -0.08 15.63
CA ALA A 134 15.49 0.92 14.82
C ALA A 134 17.01 1.01 15.09
N PRO A 135 17.50 1.11 16.35
CA PRO A 135 18.95 1.16 16.63
C PRO A 135 19.67 -0.18 16.40
N SER A 136 18.94 -1.31 16.38
CA SER A 136 19.50 -2.65 16.20
C SER A 136 19.54 -3.08 14.73
N ASN A 137 18.44 -2.83 14.00
CA ASN A 137 18.31 -3.09 12.57
C ASN A 137 18.99 -2.03 11.72
N LEU A 138 19.23 -0.83 12.27
CA LEU A 138 19.85 0.31 11.61
C LEU A 138 19.02 0.83 10.41
N THR A 139 17.73 1.02 10.63
CA THR A 139 16.78 1.45 9.58
C THR A 139 16.64 2.96 9.42
N MET A 140 17.17 3.75 10.34
CA MET A 140 17.18 5.21 10.20
C MET A 140 18.44 5.69 9.48
N TRP A 141 18.24 6.63 8.56
CA TRP A 141 19.26 7.39 7.84
C TRP A 141 19.11 8.89 8.14
N SER A 142 20.05 9.71 7.71
CA SER A 142 20.13 11.14 8.08
C SER A 142 18.88 11.97 7.74
N GLY A 143 18.10 11.57 6.74
CA GLY A 143 16.84 12.21 6.34
C GLY A 143 15.58 11.47 6.80
N SER A 144 15.67 10.52 7.73
CA SER A 144 14.50 9.87 8.32
C SER A 144 13.70 10.84 9.18
N LYS A 145 12.39 10.90 8.96
CA LYS A 145 11.44 11.74 9.71
C LYS A 145 10.22 10.91 10.13
N PRO A 146 10.00 10.69 11.43
CA PRO A 146 8.87 9.91 11.90
C PRO A 146 7.51 10.55 11.60
N ILE A 147 6.55 9.78 11.06
CA ILE A 147 5.22 10.32 10.69
C ILE A 147 4.34 10.70 11.89
N ASN A 148 4.67 10.21 13.09
CA ASN A 148 4.05 10.64 14.34
C ASN A 148 4.57 11.99 14.85
N GLU A 149 5.62 12.53 14.24
CA GLU A 149 6.19 13.86 14.55
C GLU A 149 5.90 14.85 13.41
N ASP A 150 6.09 14.41 12.16
CA ASP A 150 5.79 15.16 10.94
C ASP A 150 5.05 14.25 9.96
N ALA A 151 3.77 14.53 9.70
CA ALA A 151 2.94 13.71 8.81
C ALA A 151 3.45 13.64 7.36
N ALA A 152 4.31 14.57 6.93
CA ALA A 152 5.00 14.52 5.64
C ALA A 152 6.32 13.71 5.67
N GLY A 153 6.60 13.04 6.80
CA GLY A 153 7.76 12.20 7.01
C GLY A 153 7.76 10.90 6.21
N ASN A 154 8.81 10.10 6.42
CA ASN A 154 9.14 8.90 5.63
C ASN A 154 9.52 7.70 6.53
N TYR A 155 9.26 7.80 7.84
CA TYR A 155 9.61 6.78 8.82
C TYR A 155 8.44 6.44 9.75
N ILE A 156 8.29 5.17 10.10
CA ILE A 156 7.22 4.67 10.98
C ILE A 156 7.85 3.92 12.15
N HIS A 157 7.54 4.38 13.37
CA HIS A 157 7.75 3.59 14.58
C HIS A 157 6.58 2.62 14.77
N TYR A 158 6.71 1.40 14.28
CA TYR A 158 5.63 0.41 14.31
C TYR A 158 5.34 -0.13 15.73
N GLY A 159 6.30 -0.01 16.65
CA GLY A 159 6.31 -0.72 17.94
C GLY A 159 6.52 -2.22 17.76
N VAL A 160 6.40 -3.00 18.84
CA VAL A 160 6.62 -4.48 18.81
C VAL A 160 5.43 -5.19 18.16
N ARG A 161 5.34 -5.11 16.82
CA ARG A 161 4.16 -5.51 16.03
C ARG A 161 4.54 -6.03 14.65
N GLU A 162 5.33 -7.08 14.57
CA GLU A 162 5.93 -7.59 13.33
C GLU A 162 4.89 -7.97 12.27
N PHE A 163 3.86 -8.72 12.67
CA PHE A 163 2.81 -9.12 11.74
C PHE A 163 1.99 -7.92 11.26
N GLY A 164 1.58 -7.04 12.18
CA GLY A 164 0.86 -5.81 11.85
C GLY A 164 1.67 -4.88 10.95
N MET A 165 2.96 -4.68 11.24
CA MET A 165 3.89 -3.91 10.43
C MET A 165 3.93 -4.42 8.98
N THR A 166 4.08 -5.74 8.81
CA THR A 166 4.16 -6.36 7.48
C THR A 166 2.84 -6.25 6.72
N ALA A 167 1.70 -6.49 7.37
CA ALA A 167 0.38 -6.33 6.75
C ALA A 167 0.07 -4.86 6.39
N ILE A 168 0.47 -3.91 7.23
CA ILE A 168 0.37 -2.48 6.95
C ILE A 168 1.22 -2.11 5.74
N ALA A 169 2.46 -2.61 5.66
CA ALA A 169 3.34 -2.38 4.51
C ALA A 169 2.73 -2.92 3.20
N ASN A 170 2.05 -4.08 3.23
CA ASN A 170 1.29 -4.55 2.06
C ASN A 170 0.22 -3.54 1.63
N GLY A 171 -0.52 -2.98 2.59
CA GLY A 171 -1.51 -1.91 2.32
C GLY A 171 -0.88 -0.65 1.73
N ILE A 172 0.29 -0.24 2.22
CA ILE A 172 1.05 0.90 1.68
C ILE A 172 1.45 0.64 0.23
N THR A 173 1.94 -0.56 -0.09
CA THR A 173 2.25 -0.95 -1.48
C THR A 173 1.01 -0.96 -2.37
N LEU A 174 -0.12 -1.49 -1.90
CA LEU A 174 -1.38 -1.55 -2.65
C LEU A 174 -1.98 -0.16 -2.90
N HIS A 175 -1.81 0.78 -1.98
CA HIS A 175 -2.24 2.17 -2.17
C HIS A 175 -1.47 2.85 -3.31
N GLY A 176 -0.19 2.51 -3.51
CA GLY A 176 0.69 3.14 -4.48
C GLY A 176 1.26 4.48 -3.99
N GLY A 177 2.33 4.93 -4.65
CA GLY A 177 3.01 6.18 -4.33
C GLY A 177 4.14 6.07 -3.30
N PHE A 178 4.35 4.89 -2.70
CA PHE A 178 5.39 4.65 -1.70
C PHE A 178 6.10 3.31 -1.94
N LEU A 179 7.36 3.24 -1.50
CA LEU A 179 8.18 2.03 -1.46
C LEU A 179 8.47 1.72 0.02
N PRO A 180 7.67 0.84 0.65
CA PRO A 180 7.84 0.53 2.05
C PRO A 180 9.02 -0.41 2.29
N TYR A 181 9.72 -0.20 3.41
CA TYR A 181 10.65 -1.19 3.96
C TYR A 181 10.33 -1.43 5.45
N THR A 182 10.39 -2.68 5.87
CA THR A 182 10.09 -3.10 7.24
C THR A 182 11.27 -3.86 7.82
N ALA A 183 11.43 -3.81 9.14
CA ALA A 183 12.56 -4.48 9.78
C ALA A 183 12.24 -4.96 11.21
N THR A 184 12.74 -6.15 11.50
CA THR A 184 12.82 -6.74 12.84
C THR A 184 14.04 -7.67 12.88
N PHE A 185 14.29 -8.40 13.97
CA PHE A 185 15.25 -9.50 13.92
C PHE A 185 14.71 -10.65 13.07
N LEU A 186 15.60 -11.36 12.37
CA LEU A 186 15.21 -12.47 11.48
C LEU A 186 14.34 -13.53 12.17
N MET A 187 14.54 -13.77 13.47
CA MET A 187 13.73 -14.71 14.25
C MET A 187 12.24 -14.34 14.28
N PHE A 188 11.90 -13.05 14.32
CA PHE A 188 10.51 -12.58 14.44
C PHE A 188 9.81 -12.44 13.09
N VAL A 189 10.32 -13.13 12.06
CA VAL A 189 9.60 -13.34 10.80
C VAL A 189 8.60 -14.50 10.89
N GLU A 190 8.74 -15.37 11.91
CA GLU A 190 7.76 -16.42 12.26
C GLU A 190 6.38 -15.84 12.60
#